data_AF-A0A5R9BY21-F1
#
_entry.id   AF-A0A5R9BY21-F1
#
_cell.length_a   1.000
_cell.length_b   1.000
_cell.length_c   1.000
_cell.angle_alpha   90.00
_cell.angle_beta   90.00
_cell.angle_gamma   90.00
#
_symmetry.space_group_name_H-M   'P 1'
#
loop_
_entity.id
_entity.type
_entity.pdbx_description
1 polymer ?
#
loop_
_entity_poly.entity_id
_entity_poly.type
_entity_poly.pdbx_seq_one_letter_code
_entity_poly.pdbx_strand_id
1 'polypeptide(L)' 'MAAFIDKNELMEQGYPKHTAQNIIRQSKEIMVQRGYPFYMNKRVGRVPKEVVESILGCELESEENSNG' A
#
# COMPACT_ATOMS: atom_id res chain seq x y z
N MET A 1 7.28 -5.23 -11.94
CA MET A 1 7.27 -6.16 -10.78
C MET A 1 6.05 -5.86 -9.92
N ALA A 2 5.40 -6.88 -9.34
CA ALA A 2 4.36 -6.66 -8.33
C ALA A 2 5.01 -6.25 -7.00
N ALA A 3 5.10 -4.95 -6.74
CA ALA A 3 5.56 -4.43 -5.45
C ALA A 3 4.41 -4.48 -4.43
N PHE A 4 4.69 -4.98 -3.23
CA PHE A 4 3.78 -4.90 -2.10
C PHE A 4 4.31 -3.85 -1.14
N ILE A 5 3.40 -3.16 -0.46
CA ILE A 5 3.72 -2.14 0.52
C ILE A 5 2.99 -2.42 1.83
N ASP A 6 3.66 -2.16 2.94
CA ASP A 6 3.08 -2.15 4.28
C ASP A 6 2.99 -0.75 4.89
N LYS A 7 2.37 -0.68 6.07
CA LYS A 7 2.20 0.61 6.78
C LYS A 7 3.53 1.25 7.16
N ASN A 8 4.59 0.46 7.38
CA ASN A 8 5.88 0.98 7.84
C ASN A 8 6.60 1.61 6.64
N GLU A 9 6.56 0.98 5.48
CA GLU A 9 7.07 1.57 4.23
C GLU A 9 6.36 2.89 3.91
N LEU A 10 5.03 2.97 4.10
CA LEU A 10 4.32 4.24 4.01
C LEU A 10 4.80 5.27 5.04
N MET A 11 5.14 4.83 6.26
CA MET A 11 5.68 5.75 7.27
C MET A 11 7.09 6.24 6.91
N GLU A 12 7.92 5.40 6.30
CA GLU A 12 9.25 5.76 5.80
C GLU A 12 9.16 6.79 4.66
N GLN A 13 8.11 6.70 3.85
CA GLN A 13 7.76 7.70 2.83
C GLN A 13 7.26 9.03 3.40
N GLY A 14 7.17 9.16 4.73
CA GLY A 14 6.77 10.40 5.41
C GLY A 14 5.28 10.49 5.75
N TYR A 15 4.49 9.44 5.49
CA TYR A 15 3.08 9.44 5.90
C TYR A 15 2.96 9.27 7.43
N PRO A 16 2.09 10.05 8.10
CA PRO A 16 1.79 9.83 9.50
C PRO A 16 1.23 8.42 9.72
N LYS A 17 1.54 7.81 10.88
CA LYS A 17 1.10 6.45 11.24
C LYS A 17 -0.40 6.22 11.02
N HIS A 18 -1.24 7.18 11.40
CA HIS A 18 -2.69 7.10 11.21
C HIS A 18 -3.08 7.07 9.73
N THR A 19 -2.45 7.91 8.92
CA THR A 19 -2.66 7.96 7.46
C THR A 19 -2.22 6.67 6.81
N ALA A 20 -1.02 6.18 7.13
CA ALA A 20 -0.51 4.89 6.63
C ALA A 20 -1.46 3.73 6.97
N GLN A 21 -1.95 3.66 8.22
CA GLN A 21 -2.93 2.64 8.63
C GLN A 21 -4.24 2.74 7.84
N ASN A 22 -4.74 3.95 7.60
CA ASN A 22 -5.95 4.17 6.82
C ASN A 22 -5.80 3.79 5.36
N ILE A 23 -4.65 4.09 4.75
CA ILE A 23 -4.34 3.68 3.38
C ILE A 23 -4.34 2.15 3.27
N ILE A 24 -3.66 1.44 4.19
CA ILE A 24 -3.65 -0.03 4.20
C ILE A 24 -5.07 -0.59 4.38
N ARG A 25 -5.90 0.01 5.24
CA ARG A 25 -7.28 -0.42 5.44
C ARG A 25 -8.11 -0.27 4.16
N GLN A 26 -8.06 0.91 3.53
CA GLN A 26 -8.77 1.16 2.27
C GLN A 26 -8.30 0.21 1.16
N SER A 27 -6.99 -0.02 1.07
CA SER A 27 -6.41 -0.93 0.08
C SER A 27 -6.92 -2.35 0.24
N LYS A 28 -7.05 -2.84 1.49
CA LYS A 28 -7.65 -4.15 1.76
C LYS A 28 -9.10 -4.22 1.35
N GLU A 29 -9.88 -3.17 1.64
CA GLU A 29 -11.30 -3.11 1.28
C GLU A 29 -11.46 -3.17 -0.24
N ILE A 30 -10.65 -2.44 -1.00
CA ILE A 30 -10.62 -2.51 -2.46
C ILE A 30 -10.23 -3.93 -2.93
N MET A 31 -9.21 -4.55 -2.33
CA MET A 31 -8.83 -5.92 -2.70
C MET A 31 -9.94 -6.94 -2.43
N VAL A 32 -10.66 -6.81 -1.32
CA VAL A 32 -11.84 -7.65 -1.03
C VAL A 32 -12.93 -7.41 -2.08
N GLN A 33 -13.20 -6.16 -2.45
CA GLN A 33 -14.17 -5.82 -3.51
C GLN A 33 -13.75 -6.36 -4.89
N ARG A 34 -12.44 -6.39 -5.19
CA ARG A 34 -11.88 -6.99 -6.42
C ARG A 34 -11.96 -8.53 -6.43
N GLY A 35 -12.50 -9.16 -5.37
CA GLY A 35 -12.69 -10.60 -5.30
C GLY A 35 -11.59 -11.37 -4.55
N TYR A 36 -10.75 -10.67 -3.78
CA TYR A 36 -9.70 -11.28 -2.95
C TYR A 36 -10.09 -11.30 -1.46
N PRO A 37 -10.89 -12.28 -0.99
CA PRO A 37 -11.35 -12.36 0.40
C PRO A 37 -10.20 -12.55 1.41
N PHE A 38 -9.01 -12.97 0.95
CA PHE A 38 -7.79 -13.09 1.75
C PHE A 38 -7.46 -11.81 2.55
N TYR A 39 -7.73 -10.63 2.00
CA TYR A 39 -7.42 -9.34 2.61
C TYR A 39 -8.38 -8.94 3.76
N MET A 40 -9.46 -9.69 3.96
CA MET A 40 -10.37 -9.51 5.10
C MET A 40 -9.72 -9.93 6.43
N ASN A 41 -8.66 -10.75 6.39
CA ASN A 41 -7.96 -11.20 7.58
C ASN A 41 -7.10 -10.09 8.20
N LYS A 42 -7.28 -9.85 9.51
CA LYS A 42 -6.54 -8.86 10.29
C LYS A 42 -5.02 -9.08 10.32
N ARG A 43 -4.54 -10.32 10.06
CA ARG A 43 -3.10 -10.66 10.04
C ARG A 43 -2.38 -10.22 8.77
N VAL A 44 -3.10 -9.93 7.69
CA VAL A 44 -2.49 -9.51 6.42
C VAL A 44 -2.12 -8.03 6.54
N GLY A 45 -0.85 -7.69 6.67
CA GLY A 45 -0.38 -6.30 6.85
C GLY A 45 0.08 -5.61 5.57
N ARG A 46 0.17 -6.36 4.47
CA ARG A 46 0.73 -5.94 3.17
C ARG A 46 -0.35 -5.90 2.12
N VAL A 47 -0.27 -4.92 1.22
CA VAL A 47 -1.19 -4.73 0.09
C VAL A 47 -0.39 -4.42 -1.18
N PRO A 48 -0.92 -4.68 -2.39
CA PRO A 48 -0.22 -4.31 -3.62
C PRO A 48 -0.06 -2.78 -3.72
N LYS A 49 1.11 -2.34 -4.15
CA LYS A 49 1.44 -0.92 -4.35
C LYS A 49 0.51 -0.25 -5.35
N GLU A 50 0.14 -0.96 -6.42
CA GLU A 50 -0.84 -0.52 -7.43
C GLU A 50 -2.18 -0.05 -6.80
N VAL A 51 -2.67 -0.77 -5.78
CA VAL A 51 -3.93 -0.42 -5.11
C VAL A 51 -3.76 0.85 -4.27
N VAL A 52 -2.60 0.98 -3.63
CA VAL A 52 -2.26 2.17 -2.84
C VAL A 52 -2.12 3.39 -3.76
N GLU A 53 -1.46 3.25 -4.90
CA GLU A 53 -1.32 4.30 -5.93
C GLU A 53 -2.69 4.71 -6.47
N SER A 54 -3.59 3.74 -6.70
CA SER A 54 -4.97 4.01 -7.09
C SER A 54 -5.77 4.78 -6.03
N ILE A 55 -5.45 4.64 -4.73
CA ILE A 55 -6.08 5.41 -3.64
C ILE A 55 -5.48 6.82 -3.55
N LEU A 56 -4.15 6.91 -3.68
CA LEU A 56 -3.41 8.17 -3.57
C LEU A 56 -3.61 9.05 -4.82
N GLY A 57 -3.94 8.46 -5.96
CA GLY A 57 -4.04 9.16 -7.25
C GLY A 57 -2.68 9.58 -7.80
N CYS A 58 -1.60 8.97 -7.32
CA CYS A 58 -0.22 9.25 -7.72
C CYS A 58 0.57 7.93 -7.77
N GLU A 59 1.46 7.80 -8.75
CA GLU A 59 2.45 6.73 -8.76
C GLU A 59 3.48 7.00 -7.66
N LEU A 60 3.70 6.01 -6.81
CA LEU A 60 4.75 6.07 -5.82
C LEU A 60 6.03 5.76 -6.58
N GLU A 61 6.75 6.77 -7.06
CA GLU A 61 8.09 6.56 -7.60
C GLU A 61 8.95 5.92 -6.52
N SER A 62 9.32 4.65 -6.74
CA SER A 62 10.45 4.09 -6.04
C SER A 62 11.63 4.87 -6.57
N GLU A 63 12.28 5.70 -5.76
CA GLU A 63 13.58 6.24 -6.09
C GLU A 63 14.55 5.05 -6.25
N GLU A 64 14.58 4.46 -7.46
CA GLU A 64 15.76 3.75 -7.93
C GLU A 64 16.84 4.83 -8.06
N ASN A 65 17.53 5.06 -6.94
CA ASN A 65 18.77 5.81 -6.91
C ASN A 65 19.65 5.27 -8.04
N SER A 66 19.73 6.06 -9.11
CA SER A 66 20.70 5.91 -10.17
C SER A 66 22.06 6.10 -9.53
N ASN A 67 22.67 5.02 -9.06
CA ASN A 67 24.09 5.02 -8.71
C ASN A 67 24.85 5.09 -10.03
N GLY A 68 25.29 6.29 -10.38
CA GLY A 68 26.27 6.55 -11.45
C GLY A 68 27.66 6.07 -11.12
#